data_AF-A0A965ISE4-F1
#
_entry.id   AF-A0A965ISE4-F1
#
_cell.length_a   1.000
_cell.length_b   1.000
_cell.length_c   1.000
_cell.angle_alpha   90.00
_cell.angle_beta   90.00
_cell.angle_gamma   90.00
#
_symmetry.space_group_name_H-M   'P 1'
#
loop_
_entity.id
_entity.type
_entity.pdbx_description
1 polymer ?
#
loop_
_entity_poly.entity_id
_entity_poly.type
_entity_poly.pdbx_seq_one_letter_code
_entity_poly.pdbx_strand_id
1 'polypeptide(L)'
;MTYMITSENPLNRVVAPRLPNAPIQYEQKYIDTLTNILRLYFNQVDGILGQLQSDSEFFTVYTVATLPSASTSGAGTRAFVSDALLPVFGSIVVAGGAVKVPVYSDGTNWRVG
;
A
#
# COMPACT_ATOMS: atom_id res chain seq x y z
N MET A 1 -16.06 -3.59 -6.12
CA MET A 1 -14.88 -2.70 -6.29
C MET A 1 -13.65 -3.58 -6.25
N THR A 2 -12.80 -3.49 -7.27
CA THR A 2 -11.51 -4.19 -7.32
C THR A 2 -10.45 -3.18 -6.95
N TYR A 3 -9.84 -3.31 -5.78
CA TYR A 3 -8.75 -2.45 -5.35
C TYR A 3 -7.45 -2.98 -5.99
N MET A 4 -6.86 -2.19 -6.88
CA MET A 4 -5.54 -2.46 -7.44
C MET A 4 -4.52 -1.75 -6.55
N ILE A 5 -3.74 -2.53 -5.79
CA ILE A 5 -2.60 -2.04 -5.02
C ILE A 5 -1.40 -2.04 -5.96
N THR A 6 -0.93 -0.87 -6.37
CA THR A 6 0.28 -0.74 -7.19
C THR A 6 1.48 -0.49 -6.27
N SER A 7 2.38 -1.47 -6.13
CA SER A 7 3.65 -1.23 -5.43
C SER A 7 4.62 -0.49 -6.36
N GLU A 8 5.22 0.58 -5.86
CA GLU A 8 6.27 1.33 -6.57
C GLU A 8 7.60 0.56 -6.66
N ASN A 9 7.76 -0.48 -5.83
CA ASN A 9 8.90 -1.38 -5.81
C ASN A 9 8.49 -2.78 -6.29
N PRO A 10 9.21 -3.42 -7.23
CA PRO A 10 8.91 -4.78 -7.66
C PRO A 10 9.13 -5.76 -6.51
N LEU A 11 8.20 -6.71 -6.35
CA LEU A 11 8.33 -7.78 -5.36
C LEU A 11 9.59 -8.62 -5.64
N ASN A 12 10.39 -8.85 -4.61
CA ASN A 12 11.55 -9.71 -4.70
C ASN A 12 11.10 -11.18 -4.76
N ARG A 13 10.99 -11.73 -5.96
CA ARG A 13 10.49 -13.10 -6.17
C ARG A 13 11.42 -14.12 -5.50
N VAL A 14 10.84 -14.99 -4.68
CA VAL A 14 11.56 -16.10 -4.03
C VAL A 14 11.60 -17.31 -4.94
N VAL A 15 12.80 -17.87 -5.11
CA VAL A 15 13.03 -19.18 -5.73
C VAL A 15 13.21 -20.20 -4.62
N ALA A 16 12.45 -21.30 -4.67
CA ALA A 16 12.59 -22.38 -3.70
C ALA A 16 14.00 -23.01 -3.79
N PRO A 17 14.77 -23.07 -2.70
CA PRO A 17 16.04 -23.77 -2.67
C PRO A 17 15.85 -25.27 -2.94
N ARG A 18 16.86 -25.91 -3.54
CA ARG A 18 16.81 -27.36 -3.83
C ARG A 18 16.85 -28.15 -2.52
N LEU A 19 15.84 -29.00 -2.32
CA LEU A 19 15.81 -29.89 -1.16
C LEU A 19 16.86 -31.01 -1.33
N PRO A 20 17.58 -31.40 -0.26
CA PRO A 20 18.52 -32.51 -0.31
C PRO A 20 17.80 -33.83 -0.58
N ASN A 21 18.42 -34.74 -1.33
CA ASN A 21 17.90 -36.09 -1.52
C ASN A 21 17.85 -36.84 -0.18
N ALA A 22 16.72 -37.50 0.09
CA ALA A 22 16.56 -38.27 1.32
C ALA A 22 17.51 -39.48 1.32
N PRO A 23 18.28 -39.70 2.40
CA PRO A 23 19.10 -40.90 2.56
C PRO A 23 18.22 -42.12 2.85
N ILE A 24 18.73 -43.32 2.54
CA ILE A 24 18.05 -44.60 2.85
C ILE A 24 18.15 -44.99 4.34
N GLN A 25 19.03 -44.32 5.08
CA GLN A 25 19.23 -44.48 6.52
C GLN A 25 19.21 -43.10 7.17
N TYR A 26 18.97 -43.05 8.48
CA TYR A 26 19.01 -41.79 9.21
C TYR A 26 20.42 -41.18 9.19
N GLU A 27 20.53 -39.92 8.73
CA GLU A 27 21.75 -39.13 8.77
C GLU A 27 21.48 -37.79 9.48
N GLN A 28 22.20 -37.48 10.56
CA GLN A 28 22.06 -36.20 11.29
C GLN A 28 22.32 -35.00 10.37
N LYS A 29 23.37 -35.08 9.55
CA LYS A 29 23.75 -34.03 8.59
C LYS A 29 22.64 -33.70 7.58
N TYR A 30 21.83 -34.69 7.20
CA TYR A 30 20.67 -34.48 6.33
C TYR A 30 19.63 -33.58 7.03
N ILE A 31 19.30 -33.88 8.29
CA ILE A 31 18.37 -33.08 9.10
C ILE A 31 18.90 -31.66 9.30
N ASP A 32 20.20 -31.50 9.57
CA ASP A 32 20.82 -30.17 9.72
C ASP A 32 20.71 -29.36 8.43
N THR A 33 21.02 -29.98 7.30
CA THR A 33 20.96 -29.31 5.98
C THR A 33 19.53 -28.94 5.63
N LEU A 34 18.57 -29.84 5.88
CA LEU A 34 17.15 -29.60 5.66
C LEU A 34 16.64 -28.44 6.51
N THR A 35 16.89 -28.45 7.82
CA THR A 35 16.43 -27.38 8.72
C THR A 35 17.05 -26.03 8.38
N ASN A 36 18.31 -25.99 7.95
CA ASN A 36 18.96 -24.76 7.48
C ASN A 36 18.33 -24.21 6.20
N ILE A 37 18.01 -25.07 5.23
CA ILE A 37 17.31 -24.67 4.00
C ILE A 37 15.91 -24.14 4.31
N LEU A 38 15.17 -24.81 5.21
CA LEU A 38 13.85 -24.36 5.62
C LEU A 38 13.92 -22.98 6.29
N ARG A 39 14.88 -22.74 7.19
CA ARG A 39 15.09 -21.41 7.79
C ARG A 39 15.37 -20.35 6.73
N LEU A 40 16.26 -20.64 5.78
CA LEU A 40 16.58 -19.70 4.70
C LEU A 40 15.34 -19.39 3.84
N TYR A 41 14.55 -20.40 3.50
CA TYR A 41 13.31 -20.24 2.75
C TYR A 41 12.28 -19.39 3.52
N PHE A 42 12.04 -19.68 4.80
CA PHE A 42 11.08 -18.92 5.59
C PHE A 42 11.50 -17.46 5.78
N ASN A 43 12.78 -17.19 6.02
CA ASN A 43 13.29 -15.82 6.07
C ASN A 43 13.04 -15.05 4.76
N GLN A 44 13.16 -15.73 3.62
CA GLN A 44 12.88 -15.13 2.31
C GLN A 44 11.39 -14.86 2.09
N VAL A 45 10.50 -15.77 2.54
CA VAL A 45 9.05 -15.58 2.51
C VAL A 45 8.63 -14.41 3.40
N ASP A 46 9.17 -14.32 4.61
CA ASP A 46 8.88 -13.22 5.54
C ASP A 46 9.32 -11.86 4.97
N GLY A 47 10.45 -11.83 4.27
CA GLY A 47 10.91 -10.65 3.53
C GLY A 47 9.92 -10.21 2.45
N ILE A 48 9.33 -11.14 1.69
CA ILE A 48 8.25 -10.81 0.74
C ILE A 48 7.03 -10.27 1.47
N LEU A 49 6.60 -10.90 2.56
CA LEU A 49 5.43 -10.46 3.31
C LEU A 49 5.59 -9.03 3.82
N GLY A 50 6.80 -8.65 4.24
CA GLY A 50 7.14 -7.25 4.57
C GLY A 50 7.07 -6.29 3.37
N GLN A 51 7.37 -6.76 2.16
CA GLN A 51 7.21 -5.96 0.92
C GLN A 51 5.75 -5.90 0.45
N LEU A 52 4.93 -6.87 0.82
CA LEU A 52 3.49 -6.94 0.53
C LEU A 52 2.63 -6.16 1.52
N GLN A 53 3.19 -5.74 2.66
CA GLN A 53 2.61 -4.68 3.48
C GLN A 53 2.72 -3.37 2.70
N SER A 54 1.87 -3.21 1.69
CA SER A 54 1.59 -1.87 1.18
C SER A 54 1.10 -1.09 2.38
N ASP A 55 1.66 0.10 2.61
CA ASP A 55 1.07 1.08 3.50
C ASP A 55 -0.38 1.22 3.07
N SER A 56 -1.27 0.56 3.82
CA SER A 56 -2.66 0.46 3.43
C SER A 56 -3.22 1.82 3.77
N GLU A 57 -3.03 2.75 2.85
CA GLU A 57 -3.80 3.96 2.75
C GLU A 57 -5.25 3.49 2.52
N PHE A 58 -5.91 3.12 3.61
CA PHE A 58 -7.34 3.34 3.73
C PHE A 58 -7.54 4.74 3.17
N PHE A 59 -8.44 4.91 2.19
CA PHE A 59 -8.73 6.23 1.65
C PHE A 59 -9.05 7.17 2.83
N THR A 60 -8.05 7.93 3.26
CA THR A 60 -8.15 8.72 4.48
C THR A 60 -9.16 9.79 4.16
N VAL A 61 -10.27 9.79 4.89
CA VAL A 61 -11.27 10.84 4.74
C VAL A 61 -10.76 12.03 5.54
N TYR A 62 -10.42 13.09 4.82
CA TYR A 62 -9.93 14.32 5.41
C TYR A 62 -11.09 15.22 5.85
N THR A 63 -10.78 16.19 6.71
CA THR A 63 -11.50 17.45 6.70
C THR A 63 -10.77 18.39 5.74
N VAL A 64 -11.43 19.43 5.23
CA VAL A 64 -10.77 20.40 4.34
C VAL A 64 -9.48 20.95 4.96
N ALA A 65 -9.46 21.11 6.29
CA ALA A 65 -8.31 21.63 7.04
C ALA A 65 -7.15 20.63 7.19
N THR A 66 -7.40 19.33 7.13
CA THR A 66 -6.35 18.29 7.24
C THR A 66 -5.87 17.77 5.89
N LEU A 67 -6.41 18.29 4.78
CA LEU A 67 -5.92 17.97 3.46
C LEU A 67 -4.44 18.35 3.34
N PRO A 68 -3.57 17.47 2.80
CA PRO A 68 -2.21 17.84 2.45
C PRO A 68 -2.23 18.98 1.42
N SER A 69 -1.16 19.77 1.35
CA SER A 69 -1.11 20.90 0.40
C SER A 69 -1.35 20.40 -1.02
N ALA A 70 -2.25 21.08 -1.75
CA ALA A 70 -2.59 20.72 -3.13
C ALA A 70 -1.36 20.79 -4.05
N SER A 71 -0.46 21.75 -3.81
CA SER A 71 0.77 21.91 -4.58
C SER A 71 1.77 20.79 -4.33
N THR A 72 1.90 20.30 -3.10
CA THR A 72 2.81 19.19 -2.77
C THR A 72 2.22 17.83 -3.16
N SER A 73 0.89 17.73 -3.20
CA SER A 73 0.18 16.51 -3.61
C SER A 73 0.24 16.27 -5.12
N GLY A 74 0.56 17.29 -5.93
CA GLY A 74 0.60 17.21 -7.38
C GLY A 74 -0.78 17.29 -8.04
N ALA A 75 -0.83 17.81 -9.27
CA ALA A 75 -2.06 17.94 -10.03
C ALA A 75 -2.64 16.55 -10.40
N GLY A 76 -3.94 16.38 -10.25
CA GLY A 76 -4.66 15.13 -10.53
C GLY A 76 -4.80 14.17 -9.34
N THR A 77 -4.14 14.44 -8.22
CA THR A 77 -4.31 13.67 -6.99
C THR A 77 -5.74 13.81 -6.47
N ARG A 78 -6.33 12.70 -6.01
CA ARG A 78 -7.72 12.62 -5.55
C ARG A 78 -7.77 12.32 -4.05
N ALA A 79 -8.70 12.95 -3.35
CA ALA A 79 -8.95 12.71 -1.93
C ALA A 79 -10.46 12.76 -1.65
N PHE A 80 -10.85 12.42 -0.42
CA PHE A 80 -12.23 12.50 0.02
C PHE A 80 -12.34 13.38 1.25
N VAL A 81 -13.32 14.28 1.27
CA VAL A 81 -13.54 15.25 2.34
C VAL A 81 -14.89 15.00 3.01
N SER A 82 -14.97 15.20 4.32
CA SER A 82 -16.17 14.94 5.13
C SER A 82 -16.99 16.18 5.52
N ASP A 83 -16.40 17.37 5.45
CA ASP A 83 -16.93 18.63 6.00
C ASP A 83 -17.08 19.73 4.95
N ALA A 84 -17.28 19.36 3.68
CA ALA A 84 -17.47 20.33 2.61
C ALA A 84 -18.78 21.12 2.78
N LEU A 85 -18.72 22.43 2.53
CA LEU A 85 -19.86 23.34 2.52
C LEU A 85 -20.28 23.62 1.08
N LEU A 86 -21.53 23.29 0.75
CA LEU A 86 -22.14 23.56 -0.56
C LEU A 86 -21.23 23.22 -1.77
N PRO A 87 -20.68 21.98 -1.85
CA PRO A 87 -19.70 21.66 -2.89
C PRO A 87 -20.34 21.66 -4.28
N VAL A 88 -19.70 22.34 -5.23
CA VAL A 88 -20.08 22.40 -6.64
C VAL A 88 -18.92 21.88 -7.49
N PHE A 89 -19.18 21.01 -8.45
CA PHE A 89 -18.13 20.44 -9.30
C PHE A 89 -17.24 21.53 -9.91
N GLY A 90 -15.92 21.36 -9.78
CA GLY A 90 -14.90 22.29 -10.26
C GLY A 90 -14.66 23.53 -9.38
N SER A 91 -15.47 23.79 -8.35
CA SER A 91 -15.19 24.86 -7.39
C SER A 91 -14.08 24.47 -6.42
N ILE A 92 -13.40 25.45 -5.83
CA ILE A 92 -12.50 25.20 -4.70
C ILE A 92 -13.33 24.62 -3.55
N VAL A 93 -12.82 23.57 -2.90
CA VAL A 93 -13.50 22.97 -1.74
C VAL A 93 -13.42 23.92 -0.55
N VAL A 94 -14.54 24.14 0.13
CA VAL A 94 -14.64 25.00 1.30
C VAL A 94 -15.15 24.19 2.49
N ALA A 95 -14.55 24.42 3.66
CA ALA A 95 -14.89 23.78 4.92
C ALA A 95 -16.20 24.33 5.53
N GLY A 96 -16.64 23.75 6.65
CA GLY A 96 -17.73 24.29 7.47
C GLY A 96 -19.11 23.73 7.16
N GLY A 97 -19.18 22.68 6.33
CA GLY A 97 -20.39 21.90 6.12
C GLY A 97 -20.27 20.50 6.69
N ALA A 98 -21.12 19.60 6.21
CA ALA A 98 -21.11 18.18 6.56
C ALA A 98 -21.26 17.29 5.31
N VAL A 99 -21.02 17.85 4.12
CA VAL A 99 -21.16 17.13 2.85
C VAL A 99 -19.90 16.32 2.60
N LYS A 100 -20.10 15.04 2.29
CA LYS A 100 -19.06 14.09 1.96
C LYS A 100 -18.87 14.13 0.45
N VAL A 101 -17.70 14.53 -0.03
CA VAL A 101 -17.50 14.77 -1.47
C VAL A 101 -16.07 14.41 -1.88
N PRO A 102 -15.87 13.82 -3.08
CA PRO A 102 -14.55 13.67 -3.64
C PRO A 102 -13.98 15.04 -4.07
N VAL A 103 -12.67 15.17 -3.96
CA VAL A 103 -11.92 16.34 -4.41
C VAL A 103 -10.70 15.91 -5.22
N TYR A 104 -10.22 16.78 -6.11
CA TYR A 104 -8.99 16.62 -6.85
C TYR A 104 -8.10 17.86 -6.71
N SER A 105 -6.79 17.68 -6.75
CA SER A 105 -5.83 18.77 -6.78
C SER A 105 -5.68 19.31 -8.22
N ASP A 106 -5.78 20.63 -8.42
CA ASP A 106 -5.41 21.30 -9.67
C ASP A 106 -3.92 21.73 -9.69
N GLY A 107 -3.14 21.32 -8.68
CA GLY A 107 -1.75 21.72 -8.47
C GLY A 107 -1.57 23.01 -7.67
N THR A 108 -2.67 23.71 -7.34
CA THR A 108 -2.66 24.90 -6.46
C THR A 108 -3.71 24.81 -5.36
N ASN A 109 -4.91 24.34 -5.68
CA ASN A 109 -6.05 24.20 -4.78
C ASN A 109 -6.68 22.81 -4.91
N TRP A 110 -7.40 22.42 -3.86
CA TRP A 110 -8.33 21.29 -3.92
C TRP A 110 -9.67 21.74 -4.50
N ARG A 111 -10.14 21.06 -5.55
CA ARG A 111 -11.42 21.30 -6.21
C ARG A 111 -12.35 20.11 -6.04
N VAL A 112 -13.65 20.37 -6.02
CA VAL A 112 -14.68 19.33 -5.95
C VAL A 112 -14.75 18.55 -7.27
N GLY A 113 -14.66 17.21 -7.24
CA GLY A 113 -14.86 16.37 -8.45
C GLY A 113 -14.28 14.97 -8.40
#